data_AF-A0A316L6Z4-F1
#
_entry.id   AF-A0A316L6Z4-F1
#
_cell.length_a   1.000
_cell.length_b   1.000
_cell.length_c   1.000
_cell.angle_alpha   90.00
_cell.angle_beta   90.00
_cell.angle_gamma   90.00
#
_symmetry.space_group_name_H-M   'P 1'
#
loop_
_entity.id
_entity.type
_entity.pdbx_description
1 polymer ?
#
loop_
_entity_poly.entity_id
_entity_poly.type
_entity_poly.pdbx_seq_one_letter_code
_entity_poly.pdbx_strand_id
1 'polypeptide(L)'
;MGSICYIERNPKRWMVLDRGIRLKTTGEKLITVRCGDFDDYPAGTIDIELYMRQSILDRLLSGEYHVSPNSRFHGSPIVLRQDGTVVPPVADGFCY
;
A
#
# COMPACT_ATOMS: atom_id res chain seq x y z
N MET A 1 -0.98 -3.78 21.91
CA MET A 1 0.24 -3.46 21.15
C MET A 1 0.28 -4.33 19.90
N GLY A 2 -0.24 -3.85 18.78
CA GLY A 2 0.08 -4.44 17.48
C GLY A 2 1.39 -3.81 17.01
N SER A 3 2.41 -4.61 16.68
CA SER A 3 3.64 -4.04 16.13
C SER A 3 3.32 -3.29 14.83
N ILE A 4 3.95 -2.15 14.58
CA ILE A 4 3.79 -1.42 13.30
C ILE A 4 4.00 -2.34 12.09
N CYS A 5 4.96 -3.27 12.18
CA CYS A 5 5.21 -4.29 11.17
C CYS A 5 3.99 -5.16 10.84
N TYR A 6 3.08 -5.35 11.80
CA TYR A 6 1.83 -6.11 11.62
C TYR A 6 0.74 -5.29 10.93
N ILE A 7 0.65 -3.98 11.22
CA ILE A 7 -0.30 -3.07 10.55
C ILE A 7 0.13 -2.88 9.10
N GLU A 8 1.41 -2.66 8.86
CA GLU A 8 1.95 -2.47 7.52
C GLU A 8 1.85 -3.72 6.65
N ARG A 9 1.90 -4.92 7.23
CA ARG A 9 1.71 -6.20 6.51
C ARG A 9 0.25 -6.60 6.36
N ASN A 10 -0.68 -5.86 6.96
CA ASN A 10 -2.10 -6.18 6.92
C ASN A 10 -2.87 -5.10 6.13
N PRO A 11 -3.15 -5.33 4.83
CA PRO A 11 -3.87 -4.39 3.98
C PRO A 11 -5.22 -3.94 4.54
N LYS A 12 -5.87 -4.75 5.39
CA LYS A 12 -7.15 -4.41 6.02
C LYS A 12 -7.04 -3.32 7.09
N ARG A 13 -5.82 -3.01 7.55
CA ARG A 13 -5.55 -1.97 8.56
C ARG A 13 -5.00 -0.69 7.92
N TRP A 14 -4.82 -0.68 6.61
CA TRP A 14 -4.37 0.51 5.90
C TRP A 14 -5.49 1.52 5.77
N MET A 15 -5.15 2.80 5.85
CA MET A 15 -6.10 3.86 5.58
C MET A 15 -6.09 4.19 4.09
N VAL A 16 -7.27 4.12 3.47
CA VAL A 16 -7.45 4.40 2.05
C VAL A 16 -8.03 5.80 1.89
N LEU A 17 -7.31 6.66 1.17
CA LEU A 17 -7.71 8.01 0.81
C LEU A 17 -7.92 8.06 -0.71
N ASP A 18 -9.16 8.26 -1.13
CA ASP A 18 -9.49 8.45 -2.53
C ASP A 18 -9.39 9.93 -2.90
N ARG A 19 -8.37 10.27 -3.69
CA ARG A 19 -8.12 11.64 -4.16
C ARG A 19 -8.55 11.86 -5.60
N GLY A 20 -9.22 10.90 -6.23
CA GLY A 20 -9.63 10.99 -7.64
C GLY A 20 -8.48 10.91 -8.64
N ILE A 21 -7.28 10.53 -8.19
CA ILE A 21 -6.06 10.50 -9.00
C ILE A 21 -6.13 9.35 -10.01
N ARG A 22 -5.68 9.60 -11.24
CA ARG A 22 -5.61 8.59 -12.30
C ARG A 22 -4.28 8.63 -13.03
N LEU A 23 -3.83 7.46 -13.47
CA LEU A 23 -2.67 7.36 -14.35
C LEU A 23 -2.98 7.93 -15.73
N LYS A 24 -2.09 8.79 -16.22
CA LYS A 24 -2.24 9.38 -17.56
C LYS A 24 -2.16 8.37 -18.69
N THR A 25 -1.36 7.31 -18.51
CA THR A 25 -1.06 6.33 -19.56
C THR A 25 -2.13 5.26 -19.71
N THR A 26 -2.64 4.74 -18.58
CA THR A 26 -3.62 3.64 -18.57
C THR A 26 -5.03 4.08 -18.17
N GLY A 27 -5.20 5.28 -17.64
CA GLY A 27 -6.46 5.73 -17.04
C GLY A 27 -6.82 5.04 -15.72
N GLU A 28 -5.96 4.14 -15.23
CA GLU A 28 -6.22 3.40 -13.99
C GLU A 28 -6.29 4.34 -12.79
N LYS A 29 -7.24 4.07 -11.90
CA LYS A 29 -7.41 4.82 -10.67
C LYS A 29 -6.29 4.49 -9.69
N LEU A 30 -5.66 5.55 -9.18
CA LEU A 30 -4.73 5.48 -8.08
C LEU A 30 -5.45 5.90 -6.81
N ILE A 31 -5.15 5.18 -5.75
CA ILE A 31 -5.61 5.46 -4.41
C ILE A 31 -4.39 5.76 -3.55
N THR A 32 -4.55 6.70 -2.63
CA THR A 32 -3.54 7.00 -1.66
C THR A 32 -3.75 6.07 -0.48
N VAL A 33 -2.74 5.27 -0.14
CA VAL A 33 -2.79 4.33 0.97
C VAL A 33 -1.80 4.80 2.02
N ARG A 34 -2.26 4.97 3.25
CA ARG A 34 -1.41 5.27 4.40
C ARG A 34 -1.24 4.01 5.24
N CYS A 35 0.01 3.63 5.42
CA CYS A 35 0.43 2.49 6.23
C CYS A 35 1.18 3.02 7.46
N GLY A 36 0.69 2.73 8.66
CA GLY A 36 1.28 3.21 9.91
C GLY A 36 0.40 2.92 11.12
N ASP A 37 0.98 2.98 12.31
CA ASP A 37 0.21 2.94 13.56
C ASP A 37 -0.24 4.37 13.89
N PHE A 38 -1.55 4.61 13.81
CA PHE A 38 -2.16 5.89 14.21
C PHE A 38 -2.19 5.94 15.74
N ASP A 39 -1.04 6.17 16.35
CA ASP A 39 -0.96 6.50 17.77
C ASP A 39 -0.99 8.03 17.89
N ASP A 40 -1.80 8.56 18.82
CA ASP A 40 -1.96 10.01 19.08
C ASP A 40 -0.67 10.70 19.61
N TYR A 41 0.44 9.98 19.60
CA TYR A 41 1.74 10.48 20.02
C TYR A 41 2.43 11.24 18.88
N PRO A 42 2.92 12.48 19.09
CA PRO A 42 3.65 13.25 18.09
C PRO A 42 5.01 12.64 17.69
N ALA A 43 5.46 11.60 18.40
CA ALA A 43 6.63 10.78 18.07
C ALA A 43 6.25 9.40 17.48
N GLY A 44 4.96 9.16 17.28
CA GLY A 44 4.38 7.96 16.69
C GLY A 44 4.82 7.84 15.23
N THR A 45 5.60 6.80 15.01
CA THR A 45 5.94 6.10 13.77
C THR A 45 5.49 6.69 12.43
N ILE A 46 6.47 6.77 11.52
CA ILE A 46 6.36 7.28 10.15
C ILE A 46 5.16 6.66 9.42
N ASP A 47 4.16 7.49 9.14
CA ASP A 47 3.12 7.19 8.15
C ASP A 47 3.75 7.16 6.76
N ILE A 48 3.73 6.00 6.11
CA ILE A 48 4.11 5.93 4.70
C ILE A 48 2.87 6.16 3.87
N GLU A 49 2.81 7.31 3.19
CA GLU A 49 1.80 7.61 2.18
C GLU A 49 2.27 7.07 0.82
N LEU A 50 1.46 6.22 0.20
CA LEU A 50 1.78 5.49 -1.02
C LEU A 50 0.70 5.73 -2.07
N TYR A 51 1.08 5.92 -3.34
CA TYR A 51 0.14 5.82 -4.45
C TYR A 51 0.08 4.38 -4.93
N MET A 52 -1.07 3.74 -4.75
CA MET A 52 -1.30 2.35 -5.15
C MET A 52 -2.37 2.29 -6.23
N ARG A 53 -2.20 1.40 -7.20
CA ARG A 53 -3.29 1.09 -8.16
C ARG A 53 -4.44 0.45 -7.40
N GLN A 54 -5.68 0.91 -7.64
CA GLN A 54 -6.85 0.37 -6.96
C GLN A 54 -7.00 -1.15 -7.15
N SER A 55 -6.72 -1.65 -8.36
CA SER A 55 -6.77 -3.08 -8.66
C SER A 55 -5.81 -3.93 -7.81
N ILE A 56 -4.68 -3.37 -7.38
CA ILE A 56 -3.71 -4.06 -6.53
C ILE A 56 -4.24 -4.14 -5.10
N LEU A 57 -4.85 -3.05 -4.60
CA LEU A 57 -5.48 -3.06 -3.29
C LEU A 57 -6.64 -4.07 -3.24
N ASP A 58 -7.51 -4.10 -4.25
CA ASP A 58 -8.64 -5.03 -4.29
C ASP A 58 -8.15 -6.50 -4.23
N ARG A 59 -7.03 -6.80 -4.89
CA ARG A 59 -6.38 -8.13 -4.85
C ARG A 59 -5.69 -8.43 -3.52
N LEU A 60 -5.15 -7.42 -2.85
CA LEU A 60 -4.61 -7.55 -1.49
C LEU A 60 -5.72 -7.81 -0.47
N LEU A 61 -6.86 -7.13 -0.60
CA LEU A 61 -8.00 -7.26 0.31
C LEU A 61 -8.74 -8.59 0.13
N SER A 62 -8.82 -9.09 -1.10
CA SER A 62 -9.37 -10.42 -1.42
C SER A 62 -8.43 -11.59 -1.06
N GLY A 63 -7.14 -11.31 -0.84
CA GLY A 63 -6.13 -12.33 -0.51
C GLY A 63 -5.53 -13.04 -1.71
N GLU A 64 -5.83 -12.60 -2.94
CA GLU A 64 -5.07 -13.03 -4.13
C GLU A 64 -3.62 -12.60 -4.02
N TYR A 65 -3.37 -11.41 -3.48
CA TYR A 65 -2.01 -10.89 -3.24
C TYR A 65 -1.72 -10.80 -1.75
N HIS A 66 -0.43 -10.79 -1.41
CA HIS A 66 0.03 -10.60 -0.05
C HIS A 66 1.26 -9.69 -0.01
N VAL A 67 1.49 -9.04 1.13
CA VAL A 67 2.68 -8.22 1.36
C VAL A 67 3.82 -9.15 1.79
N SER A 68 4.97 -9.02 1.13
CA SER A 68 6.15 -9.83 1.45
C SER A 68 6.58 -9.63 2.90
N PRO A 69 6.91 -10.70 3.65
CA PRO A 69 7.46 -10.58 5.00
C PRO A 69 8.84 -9.89 4.99
N ASN A 70 9.54 -9.91 3.85
CA ASN A 70 10.86 -9.30 3.68
C ASN A 70 10.82 -7.83 3.27
N SER A 71 9.62 -7.25 3.10
CA SER A 71 9.47 -5.82 2.81
C SER A 71 10.09 -5.02 3.95
N ARG A 72 11.11 -4.20 3.64
CA ARG A 72 11.76 -3.30 4.59
C ARG A 72 11.09 -1.93 4.52
N PHE A 73 10.76 -1.36 5.68
CA PHE A 73 9.84 -0.22 5.81
C PHE A 73 10.51 1.16 5.70
N HIS A 74 11.23 1.38 4.59
CA HIS A 74 11.70 2.70 4.17
C HIS A 74 11.26 3.06 2.74
N GLY A 75 10.28 2.31 2.19
CA GLY A 75 9.80 2.48 0.83
C GLY A 75 8.50 1.72 0.56
N SER A 76 8.11 1.66 -0.71
CA SER A 76 6.89 0.98 -1.15
C SER A 76 6.86 -0.49 -0.72
N PRO A 77 5.71 -1.00 -0.23
CA PRO A 77 5.60 -2.39 0.20
C PRO A 77 5.86 -3.33 -0.98
N ILE A 78 6.57 -4.43 -0.73
CA ILE A 78 6.76 -5.46 -1.75
C ILE A 78 5.49 -6.31 -1.81
N VAL A 79 4.70 -6.18 -2.88
CA VAL A 79 3.49 -6.98 -3.10
C VAL A 79 3.84 -8.23 -3.90
N LEU A 80 3.34 -9.38 -3.45
CA LEU A 80 3.55 -10.69 -4.06
C LEU A 80 2.22 -11.29 -4.50
N ARG A 81 2.22 -11.94 -5.66
CA ARG A 81 1.15 -12.87 -6.06
C ARG A 81 1.28 -14.20 -5.32
N GLN A 82 0.28 -15.06 -5.43
CA GLN A 82 0.34 -16.44 -4.92
C GLN A 82 1.49 -17.26 -5.50
N ASP A 83 1.89 -16.99 -6.74
CA ASP A 83 3.03 -17.66 -7.41
C ASP A 83 4.41 -17.12 -6.99
N GLY A 84 4.46 -16.12 -6.10
CA GLY A 84 5.71 -15.48 -5.65
C GLY A 84 6.22 -14.35 -6.54
N THR A 85 5.53 -14.02 -7.63
CA THR A 85 5.90 -12.91 -8.51
C THR A 85 5.74 -11.57 -7.79
N VAL A 86 6.77 -10.72 -7.86
CA VAL A 86 6.73 -9.35 -7.34
C VAL A 86 5.90 -8.48 -8.27
N VAL A 87 4.91 -7.79 -7.70
CA VAL A 87 4.09 -6.81 -8.40
C VAL A 87 4.40 -5.43 -7.84
N PRO A 88 4.86 -4.47 -8.66
CA PRO A 88 5.06 -3.10 -8.19
C PRO A 88 3.70 -2.49 -7.82
N PRO A 89 3.47 -2.10 -6.56
CA PRO A 89 2.19 -1.49 -6.16
C PRO A 89 2.07 -0.04 -6.65
N VAL A 90 3.21 0.64 -6.79
CA VAL A 90 3.31 2.00 -7.32
C VAL A 90 3.38 1.92 -8.83
N ALA A 91 2.56 2.72 -9.48
CA ALA A 91 2.66 2.88 -10.91
C ALA A 91 3.70 3.95 -11.25
N ASP A 92 4.73 3.57 -12.00
CA ASP A 92 5.57 4.56 -12.67
C ASP A 92 4.74 5.24 -13.77
N GLY A 93 4.34 6.48 -13.50
CA GLY A 93 3.56 7.27 -14.44
C GLY A 93 3.11 8.60 -13.84
N PHE A 94 3.21 9.67 -14.64
CA PHE A 94 2.69 10.98 -14.24
C PHE A 94 1.19 10.89 -13.96
N CYS A 95 0.80 11.34 -12.77
CA CYS A 95 -0.58 11.37 -12.29
C CYS A 95 -1.31 12.63 -12.79
N TYR A 96 -2.62 12.54 -13.01
CA TYR A 96 -3.54 13.67 -13.13
C TYR A 96 -4.18 14.02 -11.79
#